data_AF-A0A371F538-F1
#
_entry.id   AF-A0A371F538-F1
#
_cell.length_a   1.000
_cell.length_b   1.000
_cell.length_c   1.000
_cell.angle_alpha   90.00
_cell.angle_beta   90.00
_cell.angle_gamma   90.00
#
_symmetry.space_group_name_H-M   'P 1'
#
loop_
_entity.id
_entity.type
_entity.pdbx_description
1 polymer ?
#
loop_
_entity_poly.entity_id
_entity_poly.type
_entity_poly.pdbx_seq_one_letter_code
_entity_poly.pdbx_strand_id
1 'polypeptide(L)'
;MAELREEELRQQIAALKAASRPESIHKEDSSSQSFWGQPFSEEIDEAMVPANFRELLIESFDGTQDPHAHLQAFQTQMYISGGSDRLSCKLFSGTLRGVAM
;
A
#
# COMPACT_ATOMS: atom_id res chain seq x y z
N MET A 1 18.96 -32.20 33.15
CA MET A 1 17.55 -32.22 32.65
C MET A 1 17.21 -30.99 31.82
N ALA A 2 17.48 -29.76 32.30
CA ALA A 2 17.20 -28.53 31.55
C ALA A 2 18.04 -28.38 30.27
N GLU A 3 19.34 -28.69 30.35
CA GLU A 3 20.27 -28.58 29.20
C GLU A 3 19.91 -29.55 28.06
N LEU A 4 19.44 -30.76 28.40
CA LEU A 4 19.03 -31.76 27.41
C LEU A 4 17.81 -31.29 26.59
N ARG A 5 16.89 -30.58 27.24
CA ARG A 5 15.70 -30.00 26.59
C ARG A 5 16.07 -28.82 25.69
N GLU A 6 17.07 -28.04 26.08
CA GLU A 6 17.57 -26.93 25.26
C GLU A 6 18.26 -27.44 23.99
N GLU A 7 19.07 -28.49 24.11
CA GLU A 7 19.72 -29.14 22.98
C GLU A 7 18.69 -29.74 22.01
N GLU A 8 17.65 -30.38 22.53
CA GLU A 8 16.55 -30.94 21.74
C GLU A 8 15.80 -29.84 20.97
N LEU A 9 15.52 -28.70 21.61
CA LEU A 9 14.87 -27.55 20.96
C LEU A 9 15.75 -26.98 19.84
N ARG A 10 17.06 -26.86 20.08
CA ARG A 10 18.03 -26.40 19.06
C ARG A 10 18.07 -27.33 17.86
N GLN A 11 18.04 -28.65 18.09
CA GLN A 11 18.02 -29.66 17.02
C GLN A 11 16.72 -29.62 16.20
N GLN A 12 15.56 -29.47 16.86
CA GLN A 12 14.27 -29.35 16.16
C GLN A 12 14.23 -28.11 15.25
N ILE A 13 14.76 -26.98 15.71
CA ILE A 13 14.86 -25.73 14.92
C ILE A 13 15.79 -25.91 13.71
N ALA A 14 16.91 -26.64 13.87
CA ALA A 14 17.81 -26.93 12.77
C ALA A 14 17.19 -27.87 11.73
N ALA A 15 16.45 -28.89 12.17
CA ALA A 15 15.74 -29.82 11.29
C ALA A 15 14.64 -29.13 10.48
N LEU A 16 13.87 -28.22 11.10
CA LEU A 16 12.84 -27.43 10.41
C LEU A 16 13.45 -26.53 9.32
N LYS A 17 14.59 -25.89 9.60
CA LYS A 17 15.32 -25.05 8.62
C LYS A 17 15.97 -25.85 7.49
N ALA A 18 16.40 -27.08 7.74
CA ALA A 18 16.94 -27.96 6.71
C ALA A 18 15.84 -28.56 5.81
N ALA A 19 14.65 -28.79 6.38
CA ALA A 19 13.48 -29.30 5.66
C ALA A 19 12.81 -28.24 4.79
N SER A 20 12.96 -26.94 5.12
CA SER A 20 12.60 -25.86 4.20
C SER A 20 13.62 -25.81 3.05
N ARG A 21 13.39 -26.62 2.02
CA ARG A 21 14.01 -26.41 0.71
C ARG A 21 13.70 -24.98 0.27
N PRO A 22 14.62 -24.24 -0.38
CA PRO A 22 14.22 -23.07 -1.15
C PRO A 22 13.31 -23.60 -2.26
N GLU A 23 12.00 -23.54 -2.04
CA GLU A 23 11.04 -23.60 -3.11
C GLU A 23 11.45 -22.52 -4.10
N SER A 24 11.60 -22.91 -5.35
CA SER A 24 11.91 -22.01 -6.44
C SER A 24 10.86 -20.92 -6.44
N ILE A 25 11.24 -19.75 -5.91
CA ILE A 25 10.56 -18.49 -6.14
C ILE A 25 10.62 -18.32 -7.65
N HIS A 26 9.55 -18.77 -8.33
CA HIS A 26 9.25 -18.38 -9.68
C HIS A 26 9.14 -16.87 -9.67
N LYS A 27 10.21 -16.18 -10.03
CA LYS A 27 10.23 -14.79 -10.49
C LYS A 27 9.16 -13.91 -9.81
N GLU A 28 9.28 -13.76 -8.50
CA GLU A 28 8.62 -12.70 -7.74
C GLU A 28 9.69 -11.93 -6.95
N ASP A 29 10.82 -11.71 -7.63
CA ASP A 29 11.90 -10.86 -7.15
C ASP A 29 11.54 -9.42 -7.51
N SER A 30 10.67 -8.81 -6.70
CA SER A 30 10.58 -7.35 -6.45
C SER A 30 9.47 -6.96 -5.45
N SER A 31 8.50 -7.81 -5.12
CA SER A 31 7.30 -7.40 -4.34
C SER A 31 7.45 -7.52 -2.82
N SER A 32 8.45 -8.24 -2.31
CA SER A 32 8.55 -8.53 -0.88
C SER A 32 9.28 -7.46 -0.05
N GLN A 33 9.93 -6.48 -0.69
CA GLN A 33 10.74 -5.47 0.00
C GLN A 33 10.04 -4.11 0.21
N SER A 34 8.88 -3.88 -0.42
CA SER A 34 8.17 -2.58 -0.34
C SER A 34 7.12 -2.50 0.78
N PHE A 35 6.93 -3.56 1.58
CA PHE A 35 5.79 -3.65 2.49
C PHE A 35 5.87 -2.72 3.73
N TRP A 36 7.04 -2.19 4.07
CA TRP A 36 7.23 -1.31 5.22
C TRP A 36 7.60 0.11 4.77
N GLY A 37 6.69 0.83 4.14
CA GLY A 37 6.88 2.26 3.90
C GLY A 37 6.11 2.88 2.75
N GLN A 38 5.64 2.08 1.79
CA GLN A 38 4.79 2.59 0.71
C GLN A 38 3.31 2.28 1.00
N PRO A 39 2.45 3.31 1.15
CA PRO A 39 1.01 3.12 1.40
C PRO A 39 0.27 2.60 0.15
N PHE A 40 0.93 2.56 -1.00
CA PHE A 40 0.37 2.20 -2.30
C PHE A 40 1.11 1.03 -2.92
N SER A 41 0.44 0.29 -3.80
CA SER A 41 1.12 -0.63 -4.71
C SER A 41 2.04 0.15 -5.66
N GLU A 42 3.08 -0.50 -6.17
CA GLU A 42 3.97 0.05 -7.21
C GLU A 42 3.16 0.62 -8.38
N GLU A 43 2.09 -0.08 -8.78
CA GLU A 43 1.17 0.39 -9.81
C GLU A 43 0.55 1.76 -9.49
N ILE A 44 0.12 2.02 -8.26
CA ILE A 44 -0.45 3.34 -7.91
C ILE A 44 0.67 4.36 -7.71
N ASP A 45 1.78 3.97 -7.07
CA ASP A 45 2.88 4.88 -6.75
C ASP A 45 3.58 5.41 -8.02
N GLU A 46 3.75 4.56 -9.04
CA GLU A 46 4.34 4.95 -10.33
C GLU A 46 3.37 5.68 -11.27
N ALA A 47 2.10 5.86 -10.89
CA ALA A 47 1.15 6.59 -11.71
C ALA A 47 1.63 8.05 -11.91
N MET A 48 1.94 8.41 -13.16
CA MET A 48 2.38 9.75 -13.51
C MET A 48 1.20 10.72 -13.50
N VAL A 49 1.35 11.85 -12.81
CA VAL A 49 0.41 12.96 -12.88
C VAL A 49 0.72 13.73 -14.17
N PRO A 50 -0.20 13.82 -15.14
CA PRO A 50 0.05 14.58 -16.37
C PRO A 50 0.36 16.05 -16.07
N ALA A 51 1.29 16.66 -16.80
CA ALA A 51 1.67 18.06 -16.59
C ALA A 51 0.50 19.06 -16.82
N ASN A 52 -0.48 18.66 -17.64
CA ASN A 52 -1.70 19.42 -17.91
C ASN A 52 -2.87 19.05 -16.98
N PHE A 53 -2.62 18.24 -15.95
CA PHE A 53 -3.64 17.87 -14.98
C PHE A 53 -4.06 19.11 -14.19
N ARG A 54 -5.36 19.41 -14.22
CA ARG A 54 -5.88 20.53 -13.44
C ARG A 54 -5.78 20.19 -11.95
N GLU A 55 -5.34 21.15 -11.16
CA GLU A 55 -5.32 21.02 -9.71
C GLU A 55 -6.72 20.64 -9.20
N LEU A 56 -6.79 19.70 -8.26
CA LEU A 56 -8.06 19.24 -7.69
C LEU A 56 -8.67 20.36 -6.85
N LEU A 57 -9.73 20.98 -7.39
CA LEU A 57 -10.51 22.02 -6.70
C LEU A 57 -11.59 21.40 -5.82
N ILE A 58 -11.17 20.64 -4.81
CA ILE A 58 -12.07 20.10 -3.78
C ILE A 58 -11.58 20.52 -2.40
N GLU A 59 -12.52 20.68 -1.48
CA GLU A 59 -12.18 20.88 -0.08
C GLU A 59 -11.56 19.60 0.48
N SER A 60 -10.48 19.73 1.24
CA SER A 60 -9.89 18.57 1.92
C SER A 60 -10.81 18.01 2.99
N PHE A 61 -10.86 16.69 3.11
CA PHE A 61 -11.65 15.96 4.09
C PHE A 61 -10.91 15.82 5.42
N ASP A 62 -11.47 16.37 6.49
CA ASP A 62 -10.89 16.27 7.84
C ASP A 62 -11.54 15.23 8.76
N GLY A 63 -12.53 14.48 8.25
CA GLY A 63 -13.29 13.50 9.02
C GLY A 63 -14.60 14.03 9.62
N THR A 64 -14.87 15.33 9.53
CA THR A 64 -16.10 15.95 10.06
C THR A 64 -17.17 16.22 9.00
N GLN A 65 -16.76 16.33 7.74
CA GLN A 65 -17.65 16.51 6.59
C GLN A 65 -18.40 15.22 6.25
N ASP A 66 -19.39 15.29 5.35
CA ASP A 66 -20.07 14.08 4.83
C ASP A 66 -19.13 13.29 3.90
N PRO A 67 -18.81 12.01 4.22
CA PRO A 67 -17.91 11.20 3.40
C PRO A 67 -18.43 10.97 1.97
N HIS A 68 -19.75 10.87 1.80
CA HIS A 68 -20.34 10.60 0.49
C HIS A 68 -20.24 11.83 -0.43
N ALA A 69 -20.55 13.02 0.10
CA ALA A 69 -20.38 14.28 -0.62
C ALA A 69 -18.91 14.51 -1.02
N HIS A 70 -17.95 14.23 -0.13
CA HIS A 70 -16.52 14.34 -0.44
C HIS A 70 -16.12 13.40 -1.59
N LEU A 71 -16.50 12.13 -1.48
CA LEU A 71 -16.21 11.13 -2.51
C LEU A 71 -16.82 11.51 -3.86
N GLN A 72 -18.07 11.97 -3.87
CA GLN A 72 -18.75 12.39 -5.10
C GLN A 72 -18.08 13.62 -5.73
N ALA A 73 -17.68 14.61 -4.94
CA ALA A 73 -16.95 15.78 -5.42
C ALA A 73 -15.61 15.38 -6.05
N PHE A 74 -14.85 14.50 -5.38
CA PHE A 74 -13.59 13.97 -5.90
C PHE A 74 -13.78 13.21 -7.23
N GLN A 75 -14.74 12.27 -7.28
CA GLN A 75 -15.04 11.50 -8.48
C GLN A 75 -15.43 12.40 -9.67
N THR A 76 -16.21 13.44 -9.41
CA THR A 76 -16.61 14.42 -10.44
C THR A 76 -15.38 15.15 -11.01
N GLN A 77 -14.45 15.57 -10.16
CA GLN A 77 -13.21 16.23 -10.61
C GLN A 77 -12.29 15.28 -11.39
N MET A 78 -12.15 14.03 -10.94
CA MET A 78 -11.37 13.02 -11.66
C MET A 78 -11.94 12.73 -13.04
N TYR A 79 -13.27 12.64 -13.16
CA TYR A 79 -13.95 12.46 -14.44
C TYR A 79 -13.69 13.61 -15.41
N ILE A 80 -13.82 14.86 -14.94
CA ILE A 80 -13.57 16.06 -15.76
C ILE A 80 -12.10 16.14 -16.21
N SER A 81 -11.18 15.75 -15.33
CA SER A 81 -9.74 15.81 -15.58
C SER A 81 -9.21 14.63 -16.40
N GLY A 82 -10.07 13.65 -16.73
CA GLY A 82 -9.67 12.44 -17.46
C GLY A 82 -8.72 11.54 -16.67
N GLY A 83 -8.82 11.54 -15.35
CA GLY A 83 -7.96 10.74 -14.49
C GLY A 83 -8.28 9.25 -14.58
N SER A 84 -7.24 8.41 -14.57
CA SER A 84 -7.39 6.96 -14.45
C SER A 84 -7.67 6.54 -13.01
N ASP A 85 -8.10 5.29 -12.81
CA ASP A 85 -8.32 4.72 -11.47
C ASP A 85 -7.04 4.77 -10.63
N ARG A 86 -5.90 4.42 -11.22
CA ARG A 86 -4.58 4.50 -10.57
C ARG A 86 -4.27 5.92 -10.10
N LEU A 87 -4.48 6.90 -10.98
CA LEU A 87 -4.25 8.31 -10.66
C LEU A 87 -5.23 8.81 -9.60
N SER A 88 -6.48 8.33 -9.64
CA SER A 88 -7.50 8.64 -8.65
C SER A 88 -7.11 8.14 -7.26
N CYS A 89 -6.66 6.88 -7.14
CA CYS A 89 -6.17 6.37 -5.86
C CYS A 89 -4.98 7.17 -5.33
N LYS A 90 -4.01 7.50 -6.20
CA LYS A 90 -2.83 8.29 -5.82
C LYS A 90 -3.23 9.67 -5.29
N LEU A 91 -4.10 10.38 -6.01
CA LEU A 91 -4.46 11.75 -5.68
C LEU A 91 -5.46 11.86 -4.53
N PHE A 92 -6.30 10.85 -4.29
CA PHE A 92 -7.30 10.86 -3.22
C PHE A 92 -6.66 11.09 -1.84
N SER A 93 -5.49 10.50 -1.59
CA SER A 93 -4.76 10.68 -0.32
C SER A 93 -4.41 12.14 -0.04
N GLY A 94 -4.08 12.93 -1.07
CA GLY A 94 -3.80 14.37 -0.95
C GLY A 94 -5.03 15.22 -0.62
N THR A 95 -6.22 14.62 -0.64
CA THR A 95 -7.48 15.28 -0.28
C THR A 95 -7.82 15.12 1.19
N LEU A 96 -7.06 14.31 1.93
CA LEU A 96 -7.30 14.03 3.35
C LEU A 96 -6.49 15.00 4.22
N ARG A 97 -6.99 15.32 5.41
CA ARG A 97 -6.33 16.17 6.40
C ARG A 97 -6.68 15.73 7.82
N GLY A 98 -5.85 16.10 8.79
CA GLY A 98 -6.19 15.99 10.20
C GLY A 98 -6.35 14.53 10.62
N VAL A 99 -7.47 14.19 11.27
CA VAL A 99 -7.72 12.82 11.76
C VAL A 99 -8.05 11.83 10.64
N ALA A 100 -8.23 12.30 9.40
CA ALA A 100 -8.48 11.46 8.24
C ALA A 100 -7.20 11.04 7.49
N MET A 101 -6.02 11.55 7.88
CA MET A 101 -4.72 11.13 7.33
C MET A 101 -4.09 9.97 8.09
#